data_AF-A0A090N561-F1
#
_entry.id   AF-A0A090N561-F1
#
_cell.length_a   1.000
_cell.length_b   1.000
_cell.length_c   1.000
_cell.angle_alpha   90.00
_cell.angle_beta   90.00
_cell.angle_gamma   90.00
#
_symmetry.space_group_name_H-M   'P 1'
#
loop_
_entity.id
_entity.type
_entity.pdbx_description
1 polymer ?
#
loop_
_entity_poly.entity_id
_entity_poly.type
_entity_poly.pdbx_seq_one_letter_code
_entity_poly.pdbx_strand_id
1 'polypeptide(L)'
;MAGIAKIFEEATGDEYLAGLWKSRFVESLNWHVYDPKPSRSLDYRAPSWSWAAIDGAVTPHGPLSRTKLLVELVRATVVTKAPDRMSTILTAVAVLKARIIPAVFSRVDLDLATIQAPTGEFTVPVLPDTTDVTLIAGHQFAYLPLSYLSATTGRSDRYVTCLILERDTQSAGPQDRYRRLGSFSIGEEQGHDIEIICFSAEVKEIEII
;
A
#
# COMPACT_ATOMS: atom_id res chain seq x y z
N MET A 1 -5.46 -21.72 4.38
CA MET A 1 -6.30 -20.77 5.15
C MET A 1 -7.72 -20.60 4.60
N ALA A 2 -8.04 -21.05 3.38
CA ALA A 2 -9.36 -20.93 2.74
C ALA A 2 -10.58 -21.32 3.61
N GLY A 3 -10.49 -22.40 4.40
CA GLY A 3 -11.63 -22.88 5.19
C GLY A 3 -12.10 -21.92 6.29
N ILE A 4 -11.18 -21.23 6.98
CA ILE A 4 -11.54 -20.29 8.05
C ILE A 4 -12.09 -18.99 7.47
N ALA A 5 -11.50 -18.50 6.37
CA ALA A 5 -12.00 -17.32 5.68
C ALA A 5 -13.44 -17.53 5.19
N LYS A 6 -13.74 -18.70 4.61
CA LYS A 6 -15.11 -19.02 4.18
C LYS A 6 -16.13 -19.00 5.32
N ILE A 7 -15.82 -19.62 6.46
CA ILE A 7 -16.70 -19.61 7.64
C ILE A 7 -16.93 -18.19 8.14
N PHE A 8 -15.88 -17.35 8.13
CA PHE A 8 -15.99 -15.97 8.57
C PHE A 8 -16.82 -15.11 7.60
N GLU A 9 -16.61 -15.27 6.29
CA GLU A 9 -17.42 -14.63 5.24
C GLU A 9 -18.90 -15.00 5.40
N GLU A 10 -19.21 -16.29 5.57
CA GLU A 10 -20.58 -16.77 5.79
C GLU A 10 -21.18 -16.23 7.10
N ALA A 11 -20.39 -16.14 8.18
CA ALA A 11 -20.87 -15.70 9.49
C ALA A 11 -21.04 -14.17 9.59
N THR A 12 -20.21 -13.39 8.90
CA THR A 12 -20.20 -11.91 9.00
C THR A 12 -20.91 -11.23 7.83
N GLY A 13 -21.04 -11.92 6.70
CA GLY A 13 -21.50 -11.33 5.44
C GLY A 13 -20.48 -10.39 4.78
N ASP A 14 -19.24 -10.30 5.29
CA ASP A 14 -18.18 -9.48 4.71
C ASP A 14 -17.52 -10.20 3.53
N GLU A 15 -17.17 -9.44 2.50
CA GLU A 15 -16.64 -10.00 1.25
C GLU A 15 -15.12 -10.17 1.33
N TYR A 16 -14.65 -11.40 1.08
CA TYR A 16 -13.22 -11.69 1.05
C TYR A 16 -12.61 -11.31 -0.31
N LEU A 17 -11.62 -10.42 -0.25
CA LEU A 17 -10.91 -9.83 -1.39
C LEU A 17 -9.44 -10.22 -1.34
N ALA A 18 -9.13 -11.37 -1.94
CA ALA A 18 -7.75 -11.79 -2.21
C ALA A 18 -6.79 -11.77 -1.01
N GLY A 19 -7.25 -11.99 0.23
CA GLY A 19 -6.42 -11.82 1.43
C GLY A 19 -6.98 -10.82 2.43
N LEU A 20 -7.78 -9.87 1.96
CA LEU A 20 -8.31 -8.76 2.76
C LEU A 20 -9.83 -8.83 2.89
N TRP A 21 -10.38 -8.17 3.89
CA TRP A 21 -11.82 -8.05 4.09
C TRP A 21 -12.31 -6.72 3.52
N LYS A 22 -13.37 -6.73 2.71
CA LYS A 22 -13.86 -5.52 2.03
C LYS A 22 -14.23 -4.41 3.00
N SER A 23 -14.90 -4.72 4.11
CA SER A 23 -15.27 -3.73 5.12
C SER A 23 -14.09 -2.98 5.73
N ARG A 24 -12.90 -3.59 5.73
CA ARG A 24 -11.66 -3.03 6.28
C ARG A 24 -10.55 -2.93 5.24
N PHE A 25 -10.90 -2.87 3.96
CA PHE A 25 -9.92 -3.00 2.88
C PHE A 25 -8.78 -2.00 3.00
N VAL A 26 -9.11 -0.71 3.11
CA VAL A 26 -8.13 0.38 3.17
C VAL A 26 -7.26 0.29 4.43
N GLU A 27 -7.84 -0.02 5.59
CA GLU A 27 -7.07 -0.24 6.82
C GLU A 27 -6.11 -1.42 6.67
N SER A 28 -6.58 -2.48 6.03
CA SER A 28 -5.82 -3.70 5.81
C SER A 28 -4.79 -3.58 4.69
N LEU A 29 -4.66 -2.42 4.03
CA LEU A 29 -3.49 -2.11 3.20
C LEU A 29 -2.28 -1.69 4.05
N ASN A 30 -2.47 -1.36 5.33
CA ASN A 30 -1.39 -0.92 6.20
C ASN A 30 -0.63 -2.09 6.84
N TRP A 31 -0.26 -3.11 6.06
CA TRP A 31 0.68 -4.14 6.50
C TRP A 31 2.10 -3.77 6.07
N HIS A 32 3.12 -4.29 6.74
CA HIS A 32 4.51 -4.24 6.28
C HIS A 32 5.24 -5.54 6.63
N VAL A 33 6.45 -5.70 6.10
CA VAL A 33 7.32 -6.86 6.34
C VAL A 33 8.50 -6.42 7.19
N TYR A 34 8.74 -7.11 8.30
CA TYR A 34 9.88 -6.80 9.19
C TYR A 34 11.20 -7.32 8.63
N ASP A 35 11.18 -8.51 8.01
CA ASP A 35 12.34 -9.20 7.42
C ASP A 35 12.00 -9.57 5.96
N PRO A 36 12.07 -8.60 5.02
CA PRO A 36 11.71 -8.83 3.63
C PRO A 36 12.60 -9.90 3.00
N LYS A 37 12.01 -10.71 2.13
CA LYS A 37 12.67 -11.84 1.45
C LYS A 37 12.44 -11.76 -0.05
N PRO A 38 13.28 -12.42 -0.86
CA PRO A 38 12.99 -12.57 -2.27
C PRO A 38 11.72 -13.41 -2.43
N SER A 39 10.93 -13.07 -3.44
CA SER A 39 9.75 -13.84 -3.82
C SER A 39 10.19 -15.25 -4.21
N ARG A 40 9.54 -16.28 -3.65
CA ARG A 40 9.91 -17.68 -3.95
C ARG A 40 9.45 -18.12 -5.34
N SER A 41 8.52 -17.37 -5.94
CA SER A 41 8.03 -17.64 -7.30
C SER A 41 7.83 -16.33 -8.07
N LEU A 42 8.10 -16.39 -9.37
CA LEU A 42 7.78 -15.32 -10.32
C LEU A 42 6.34 -15.41 -10.83
N ASP A 43 5.64 -16.53 -10.54
CA ASP A 43 4.26 -16.73 -10.97
C ASP A 43 3.30 -15.88 -10.15
N TYR A 44 2.31 -15.31 -10.83
CA TYR A 44 1.23 -14.56 -10.18
C TYR A 44 0.43 -15.46 -9.23
N ARG A 45 0.25 -15.01 -7.99
CA ARG A 45 -0.50 -15.72 -6.94
C ARG A 45 -1.64 -14.89 -6.36
N ALA A 46 -1.40 -13.60 -6.20
CA ALA A 46 -2.28 -12.62 -5.56
C ALA A 46 -1.85 -11.21 -6.01
N PRO A 47 -2.73 -10.22 -5.91
CA PRO A 47 -2.40 -8.84 -6.27
C PRO A 47 -1.38 -8.24 -5.30
N SER A 48 -0.56 -7.29 -5.74
CA SER A 48 0.57 -6.78 -4.94
C SER A 48 0.15 -6.05 -3.66
N TRP A 49 -1.09 -5.55 -3.61
CA TRP A 49 -1.66 -4.94 -2.41
C TRP A 49 -2.05 -5.95 -1.33
N SER A 50 -2.12 -7.24 -1.66
CA SER A 50 -2.44 -8.30 -0.71
C SER A 50 -1.19 -8.84 -0.06
N TRP A 51 -1.25 -9.05 1.25
CA TRP A 51 -0.21 -9.78 1.98
C TRP A 51 0.00 -11.22 1.46
N ALA A 52 -0.99 -11.79 0.76
CA ALA A 52 -0.90 -13.12 0.17
C ALA A 52 0.01 -13.16 -1.08
N ALA A 53 0.45 -12.01 -1.60
CA ALA A 53 1.36 -11.93 -2.74
C ALA A 53 2.82 -12.18 -2.36
N ILE A 54 3.18 -12.10 -1.08
CA ILE A 54 4.55 -12.25 -0.61
C ILE A 54 4.74 -13.51 0.23
N ASP A 55 5.98 -13.98 0.31
CA ASP A 55 6.38 -15.10 1.15
C ASP A 55 7.06 -14.58 2.42
N GLY A 56 6.33 -14.44 3.52
CA GLY A 56 6.91 -13.94 4.77
C GLY A 56 5.88 -13.65 5.85
N ALA A 57 6.37 -13.35 7.06
CA ALA A 57 5.51 -12.86 8.13
C ALA A 57 5.23 -11.37 7.90
N VAL A 58 3.95 -11.02 7.83
CA VAL A 58 3.51 -9.62 7.80
C VAL A 58 3.12 -9.15 9.18
N THR A 59 3.43 -7.89 9.47
CA THR A 59 2.89 -7.19 10.63
C THR A 59 1.68 -6.39 10.18
N PRO A 60 0.45 -6.78 10.56
CA PRO A 60 -0.71 -5.93 10.32
C PRO A 60 -0.66 -4.72 11.26
N HIS A 61 -0.84 -3.52 10.72
CA HIS A 61 -1.20 -2.39 11.58
C HIS A 61 -2.70 -2.43 11.84
N GLY A 62 -3.05 -2.81 13.08
CA GLY A 62 -4.44 -2.76 13.52
C GLY A 62 -4.99 -1.33 13.52
N PRO A 63 -6.32 -1.16 13.51
CA PRO A 63 -6.94 0.15 13.66
C PRO A 63 -6.50 0.75 15.01
N LEU A 64 -5.57 1.70 14.99
CA LEU A 64 -5.45 2.61 16.12
C LEU A 64 -6.71 3.47 16.08
N SER A 65 -7.43 3.59 17.20
CA SER A 65 -8.72 4.31 17.31
C SER A 65 -8.67 5.79 16.89
N ARG A 66 -7.52 6.29 16.43
CA ARG A 66 -7.22 7.68 16.04
C ARG A 66 -6.65 7.81 14.62
N THR A 67 -6.69 6.73 13.84
CA THR A 67 -6.23 6.73 12.46
C THR A 67 -7.33 7.26 11.56
N LYS A 68 -7.04 8.32 10.80
CA LYS A 68 -7.91 8.81 9.73
C LYS A 68 -7.43 8.27 8.40
N LEU A 69 -8.30 7.54 7.71
CA LEU A 69 -8.01 7.06 6.35
C LEU A 69 -8.07 8.23 5.38
N LEU A 70 -7.10 8.29 4.47
CA LEU A 70 -6.98 9.33 3.43
C LEU A 70 -7.45 8.82 2.05
N VAL A 71 -7.90 7.57 2.00
CA VAL A 71 -8.24 6.83 0.79
C VAL A 71 -9.58 6.15 0.96
N GLU A 72 -10.32 6.04 -0.14
CA GLU A 72 -11.60 5.36 -0.22
C GLU A 72 -11.54 4.23 -1.25
N LEU A 73 -12.06 3.05 -0.90
CA LEU A 73 -12.27 1.96 -1.85
C LEU A 73 -13.54 2.22 -2.66
N VAL A 74 -13.40 2.43 -3.97
CA VAL A 74 -14.53 2.63 -4.89
C VAL A 74 -15.11 1.29 -5.31
N ARG A 75 -14.26 0.38 -5.78
CA ARG A 75 -14.65 -0.98 -6.17
C ARG A 75 -13.46 -1.92 -6.08
N ALA A 76 -13.72 -3.22 -5.93
CA ALA A 76 -12.72 -4.27 -6.07
C ALA A 76 -13.27 -5.39 -6.95
N THR A 77 -12.41 -6.00 -7.75
CA THR A 77 -12.74 -7.12 -8.62
C THR A 77 -11.68 -8.19 -8.43
N VAL A 78 -12.12 -9.41 -8.11
CA VAL A 78 -11.25 -10.58 -7.95
C VAL A 78 -11.77 -11.65 -8.89
N VAL A 79 -10.90 -12.13 -9.78
CA VAL A 79 -11.19 -13.22 -10.71
C VAL A 79 -10.43 -14.45 -10.25
N THR A 80 -11.17 -15.52 -10.01
CA THR A 80 -10.64 -16.80 -9.53
C THR A 80 -10.79 -17.88 -10.60
N LYS A 81 -9.97 -18.93 -10.48
CA LYS A 81 -9.99 -20.08 -11.40
C LYS A 81 -11.29 -20.89 -11.32
N ALA A 82 -11.91 -20.92 -10.14
CA ALA A 82 -13.22 -21.54 -9.91
C ALA A 82 -14.17 -20.52 -9.26
N PRO A 83 -15.50 -20.72 -9.30
CA PRO A 83 -16.48 -19.81 -8.70
C PRO A 83 -16.30 -19.55 -7.20
N ASP A 84 -15.58 -20.43 -6.50
CA ASP A 84 -15.22 -20.25 -5.11
C ASP A 84 -14.22 -19.09 -4.97
N ARG A 85 -14.57 -18.07 -4.16
CA ARG A 85 -13.72 -16.91 -3.83
C ARG A 85 -12.41 -17.30 -3.14
N MET A 86 -12.36 -18.50 -2.56
CA MET A 86 -11.17 -19.06 -1.93
C MET A 86 -10.29 -19.87 -2.89
N SER A 87 -10.66 -19.94 -4.17
CA SER A 87 -9.88 -20.60 -5.23
C SER A 87 -8.65 -19.77 -5.63
N THR A 88 -7.79 -20.35 -6.48
CA THR A 88 -6.62 -19.68 -7.06
C THR A 88 -7.04 -18.39 -7.75
N ILE A 89 -6.39 -17.29 -7.39
CA ILE A 89 -6.64 -15.97 -7.95
C ILE A 89 -5.90 -15.86 -9.29
N LEU A 90 -6.63 -15.48 -10.33
CA LEU A 90 -6.08 -15.24 -11.67
C LEU A 90 -5.71 -13.79 -11.87
N THR A 91 -6.56 -12.88 -11.36
CA THR A 91 -6.29 -11.44 -11.34
C THR A 91 -7.14 -10.78 -10.27
N ALA A 92 -6.67 -9.69 -9.70
CA ALA A 92 -7.43 -8.87 -8.78
C ALA A 92 -7.02 -7.41 -8.92
N VAL A 93 -8.01 -6.52 -8.88
CA VAL A 93 -7.82 -5.08 -9.04
C VAL A 93 -8.72 -4.38 -8.03
N ALA A 94 -8.19 -3.36 -7.35
CA ALA A 94 -8.98 -2.46 -6.52
C ALA A 94 -8.87 -1.03 -7.06
N VAL A 95 -10.00 -0.36 -7.23
CA VAL A 95 -10.04 1.06 -7.56
C VAL A 95 -10.13 1.85 -6.28
N LEU A 96 -9.15 2.74 -6.10
CA LEU A 96 -9.04 3.62 -4.97
C LEU A 96 -9.25 5.05 -5.42
N LYS A 97 -9.99 5.82 -4.63
CA LYS A 97 -10.02 7.27 -4.73
C LYS A 97 -8.97 7.82 -3.77
N ALA A 98 -7.85 8.30 -4.32
CA ALA A 98 -6.65 8.61 -3.57
C ALA A 98 -5.84 9.75 -4.19
N ARG A 99 -4.89 10.28 -3.41
CA ARG A 99 -3.83 11.15 -3.91
C ARG A 99 -2.64 10.29 -4.34
N ILE A 100 -2.11 10.57 -5.52
CA ILE A 100 -0.90 9.93 -6.04
C ILE A 100 0.12 11.02 -6.32
N ILE A 101 1.26 10.97 -5.64
CA ILE A 101 2.31 11.97 -5.79
C ILE A 101 3.51 11.30 -6.48
N PRO A 102 3.89 11.75 -7.69
CA PRO A 102 5.07 11.23 -8.37
C PRO A 102 6.32 11.60 -7.59
N ALA A 103 7.31 10.72 -7.57
CA ALA A 103 8.55 10.94 -6.85
C ALA A 103 9.71 10.16 -7.47
N VAL A 104 10.92 10.53 -7.08
CA VAL A 104 12.16 9.86 -7.48
C VAL A 104 13.00 9.62 -6.25
N PHE A 105 13.61 8.45 -6.14
CA PHE A 105 14.65 8.24 -5.13
C PHE A 105 15.89 9.02 -5.54
N SER A 106 16.26 10.09 -4.84
CA SER A 106 17.50 10.82 -5.12
C SER A 106 18.72 10.10 -4.53
N ARG A 107 18.53 9.45 -3.38
CA ARG A 107 19.55 8.62 -2.71
C ARG A 107 18.88 7.45 -2.01
N VAL A 108 19.54 6.30 -2.00
CA VAL A 108 19.12 5.11 -1.24
C VAL A 108 20.33 4.58 -0.47
N ASP A 109 20.23 4.61 0.85
CA ASP A 109 21.12 3.92 1.78
C ASP A 109 20.40 2.67 2.33
N LEU A 110 21.05 1.88 3.20
CA LEU A 110 20.54 0.56 3.66
C LEU A 110 19.06 0.58 4.10
N ASP A 111 18.69 1.50 4.99
CA ASP A 111 17.33 1.57 5.54
C ASP A 111 16.63 2.92 5.29
N LEU A 112 17.34 3.88 4.69
CA LEU A 112 16.88 5.25 4.47
C LEU A 112 16.91 5.59 2.99
N ALA A 113 15.86 6.24 2.52
CA ALA A 113 15.82 6.79 1.18
C ALA A 113 15.52 8.29 1.23
N THR A 114 16.27 9.05 0.43
CA THR A 114 15.94 10.44 0.12
C THR A 114 15.03 10.45 -1.10
N ILE A 115 13.87 11.07 -0.93
CA ILE A 115 12.79 11.12 -1.91
C ILE A 115 12.65 12.56 -2.38
N GLN A 116 12.78 12.75 -3.68
CA GLN A 116 12.47 14.00 -4.36
C GLN A 116 11.03 13.94 -4.88
N ALA A 117 10.16 14.79 -4.34
CA ALA A 117 8.78 14.98 -4.79
C ALA A 117 8.60 16.40 -5.37
N PRO A 118 7.50 16.70 -6.09
CA PRO A 118 7.19 18.05 -6.58
C PRO A 118 7.17 19.11 -5.47
N THR A 119 6.92 18.67 -4.25
CA THR A 119 6.69 19.49 -3.06
C THR A 119 7.94 19.70 -2.21
N GLY A 120 9.04 18.99 -2.52
CA GLY A 120 10.30 19.10 -1.80
C GLY A 120 11.07 17.79 -1.73
N GLU A 121 12.19 17.84 -1.03
CA GLU A 121 13.05 16.69 -0.73
C GLU A 121 12.90 16.30 0.75
N PHE A 122 12.81 15.01 1.02
CA PHE A 122 12.75 14.49 2.39
C PHE A 122 13.42 13.13 2.50
N THR A 123 13.87 12.75 3.69
CA THR A 123 14.55 11.46 3.93
C THR A 123 13.78 10.66 4.95
N VAL A 124 13.41 9.43 4.58
CA VAL A 124 12.55 8.57 5.40
C VAL A 124 13.06 7.13 5.40
N PRO A 125 12.78 6.36 6.47
CA PRO A 125 12.93 4.93 6.43
C PRO A 125 11.95 4.32 5.44
N VAL A 126 12.45 3.42 4.59
CA VAL A 126 11.62 2.69 3.62
C VAL A 126 11.47 1.24 4.03
N LEU A 127 10.25 0.72 3.90
CA LEU A 127 9.89 -0.65 4.25
C LEU A 127 9.43 -1.36 2.96
N PRO A 128 10.36 -1.96 2.19
CA PRO A 128 10.00 -2.71 1.00
C PRO A 128 9.26 -4.01 1.37
N ASP A 129 8.30 -4.42 0.53
CA ASP A 129 7.55 -5.66 0.77
C ASP A 129 8.40 -6.92 0.47
N THR A 130 9.39 -6.80 -0.43
CA THR A 130 10.32 -7.88 -0.81
C THR A 130 11.70 -7.31 -1.10
N THR A 131 12.74 -8.16 -1.10
CA THR A 131 14.09 -7.74 -1.52
C THR A 131 14.26 -7.65 -3.03
N ASP A 132 13.26 -8.08 -3.82
CA ASP A 132 13.30 -8.01 -5.28
C ASP A 132 12.96 -6.60 -5.79
N VAL A 133 12.43 -5.74 -4.91
CA VAL A 133 12.13 -4.35 -5.23
C VAL A 133 13.45 -3.60 -5.42
N THR A 134 13.65 -3.08 -6.62
CA THR A 134 14.83 -2.29 -6.95
C THR A 134 14.62 -0.83 -6.53
N LEU A 135 14.90 -0.53 -5.26
CA LEU A 135 14.96 0.85 -4.77
C LEU A 135 16.35 1.41 -5.05
N ILE A 136 16.53 2.04 -6.21
CA ILE A 136 17.82 2.65 -6.61
C ILE A 136 17.65 4.14 -6.87
N ALA A 137 18.74 4.89 -6.69
CA ALA A 137 18.77 6.30 -7.05
C ALA A 137 18.40 6.49 -8.53
N GLY A 138 17.55 7.48 -8.81
CA GLY A 138 17.00 7.78 -10.14
C GLY A 138 15.74 6.98 -10.50
N HIS A 139 15.34 5.97 -9.70
CA HIS A 139 14.12 5.21 -9.98
C HIS A 139 12.87 6.08 -9.72
N GLN A 140 12.00 6.16 -10.73
CA GLN A 140 10.75 6.89 -10.66
C GLN A 140 9.65 6.00 -10.07
N PHE A 141 8.90 6.55 -9.13
CA PHE A 141 7.77 5.88 -8.51
C PHE A 141 6.67 6.91 -8.20
N ALA A 142 5.60 6.46 -7.58
CA ALA A 142 4.64 7.36 -6.95
C ALA A 142 4.35 6.87 -5.53
N TYR A 143 3.97 7.78 -4.63
CA TYR A 143 3.49 7.39 -3.31
C TYR A 143 2.06 7.86 -3.07
N LEU A 144 1.37 7.09 -2.23
CA LEU A 144 -0.03 7.27 -1.87
C LEU A 144 -0.12 7.45 -0.36
N PRO A 145 -0.49 8.64 0.16
CA PRO A 145 -0.80 8.84 1.57
C PRO A 145 -2.02 8.02 1.95
N LEU A 146 -1.82 6.97 2.75
CA LEU A 146 -2.85 5.98 3.10
C LEU A 146 -3.65 6.42 4.32
N SER A 147 -2.95 6.81 5.37
CA SER A 147 -3.56 7.09 6.66
C SER A 147 -2.77 8.11 7.46
N TYR A 148 -3.50 8.88 8.25
CA TYR A 148 -2.99 9.91 9.14
C TYR A 148 -3.24 9.52 10.60
N LEU A 149 -2.19 9.56 11.44
CA LEU A 149 -2.27 9.32 12.87
C LEU A 149 -1.97 10.62 13.63
N SER A 150 -2.91 11.01 14.51
CA SER A 150 -2.70 12.12 15.46
C SER A 150 -2.40 11.59 16.86
N ALA A 151 -1.25 11.93 17.41
CA ALA A 151 -0.95 11.69 18.82
C ALA A 151 -1.91 12.50 19.73
N THR A 152 -2.15 12.03 20.96
CA THR A 152 -2.77 12.84 22.02
C THR A 152 -1.80 13.11 23.15
N THR A 153 -1.80 14.37 23.55
CA THR A 153 -1.27 14.94 24.79
C THR A 153 0.25 14.85 24.99
N GLY A 154 0.92 15.99 24.81
CA GLY A 154 2.29 16.26 25.26
C GLY A 154 3.35 16.20 24.16
N ARG A 155 3.13 15.43 23.11
CA ARG A 155 4.02 15.32 21.93
C ARG A 155 3.22 15.48 20.65
N SER A 156 3.64 16.41 19.79
CA SER A 156 2.93 16.82 18.58
C SER A 156 3.27 15.91 17.39
N ASP A 157 3.29 14.60 17.59
CA ASP A 157 3.87 13.73 16.59
C ASP A 157 2.74 13.27 15.66
N ARG A 158 2.58 14.00 14.57
CA ARG A 158 1.71 13.63 13.45
C ARG A 158 2.50 12.72 12.52
N TYR A 159 1.89 11.61 12.15
CA TYR A 159 2.47 10.66 11.20
C TYR A 159 1.53 10.37 10.05
N VAL A 160 2.07 10.33 8.84
CA VAL A 160 1.35 9.84 7.66
C VAL A 160 2.07 8.62 7.11
N THR A 161 1.34 7.50 7.04
CA THR A 161 1.83 6.31 6.34
C THR A 161 1.52 6.44 4.87
N CYS A 162 2.53 6.20 4.04
CA CYS A 162 2.44 6.22 2.59
C CYS A 162 2.76 4.84 2.01
N LEU A 163 2.04 4.43 0.97
CA LEU A 163 2.40 3.28 0.14
C LEU A 163 3.35 3.74 -0.98
N ILE A 164 4.36 2.93 -1.28
CA ILE A 164 5.25 3.10 -2.44
C ILE A 164 4.66 2.30 -3.60
N LEU A 165 4.44 2.97 -4.72
CA LEU A 165 3.72 2.44 -5.88
C LEU A 165 4.55 2.60 -7.16
N GLU A 166 4.65 1.52 -7.93
CA GLU A 166 5.21 1.51 -9.27
C GLU A 166 4.08 1.59 -10.29
N ARG A 167 4.21 2.45 -11.30
CA ARG A 167 3.20 2.56 -12.36
C ARG A 167 3.38 1.42 -13.36
N ASP A 168 2.30 0.71 -13.66
CA ASP A 168 2.26 -0.26 -14.76
C ASP A 168 2.14 0.49 -16.09
N THR A 169 3.25 0.59 -16.81
CA THR A 169 3.35 1.30 -18.09
C THR A 169 2.83 0.50 -19.28
N GLN A 170 2.55 -0.80 -19.10
CA GLN A 170 2.10 -1.69 -20.18
C GLN A 170 0.57 -1.66 -20.36
N SER A 171 -0.16 -1.03 -19.44
CA SER A 171 -1.62 -0.99 -19.47
C SER A 171 -2.15 0.22 -20.27
N ALA A 172 -2.89 -0.05 -21.35
CA ALA A 172 -3.58 0.95 -22.18
C ALA A 172 -4.97 1.36 -21.64
N GLY A 173 -5.26 1.04 -20.36
CA GLY A 173 -6.55 1.33 -19.73
C GLY A 173 -6.78 2.82 -19.45
N PRO A 174 -8.05 3.21 -19.18
CA PRO A 174 -8.40 4.62 -18.91
C PRO A 174 -7.92 5.11 -17.53
N GLN A 175 -7.63 4.21 -16.59
CA GLN A 175 -7.13 4.53 -15.26
C GLN A 175 -5.66 4.13 -15.12
N ASP A 176 -4.90 4.95 -14.38
CA ASP A 176 -3.52 4.63 -14.03
C ASP A 176 -3.50 3.40 -13.12
N ARG A 177 -2.70 2.39 -13.49
CA ARG A 177 -2.51 1.16 -12.72
C ARG A 177 -1.20 1.18 -11.97
N TYR A 178 -1.23 0.70 -10.74
CA TYR A 178 -0.10 0.73 -9.82
C TYR A 178 0.10 -0.60 -9.10
N ARG A 179 1.37 -1.01 -9.02
CA ARG A 179 1.83 -2.14 -8.22
C ARG A 179 2.44 -1.60 -6.92
N ARG A 180 2.09 -2.18 -5.78
CA ARG A 180 2.69 -1.88 -4.48
C ARG A 180 4.10 -2.44 -4.41
N LEU A 181 5.02 -1.63 -3.90
CA LEU A 181 6.41 -2.00 -3.65
C LEU A 181 6.78 -2.03 -2.15
N GLY A 182 6.03 -1.30 -1.33
CA GLY A 182 6.34 -1.15 0.09
C GLY A 182 5.61 0.03 0.71
N SER A 183 6.14 0.53 1.81
CA SER A 183 5.62 1.70 2.52
C SER A 183 6.73 2.51 3.18
N PHE A 184 6.38 3.72 3.62
CA PHE A 184 7.19 4.54 4.51
C PHE A 184 6.27 5.41 5.37
N SER A 185 6.81 6.01 6.42
CA SER A 185 6.07 6.95 7.27
C SER A 185 6.80 8.29 7.34
N ILE A 186 6.04 9.39 7.23
CA ILE A 186 6.54 10.75 7.41
C ILE A 186 6.05 11.26 8.75
N GLY A 187 6.94 11.83 9.57
CA GLY A 187 6.60 12.45 10.86
C GLY A 187 6.94 13.94 10.91
N GLU A 188 6.12 14.75 11.58
CA GLU A 188 6.40 16.19 11.78
C GLU A 188 7.68 16.43 12.62
N GLU A 189 8.02 15.52 13.55
CA GLU A 189 9.27 15.59 14.34
C GLU A 189 10.54 15.59 13.47
N GLN A 190 10.45 15.16 12.21
CA GLN A 190 11.56 15.13 11.25
C GLN A 190 11.74 16.47 10.51
N GLY A 191 10.96 17.51 10.86
CA GLY A 191 11.00 18.83 10.21
C GLY A 191 10.31 18.85 8.84
N HIS A 192 9.51 17.83 8.54
CA HIS A 192 8.80 17.68 7.27
C HIS A 192 7.44 18.39 7.33
N ASP A 193 7.14 19.17 6.29
CA ASP A 193 5.80 19.76 6.13
C ASP A 193 4.84 18.70 5.54
N ILE A 194 4.16 17.97 6.43
CA ILE A 194 3.25 16.88 6.06
C ILE A 194 2.12 17.37 5.16
N GLU A 195 1.61 18.59 5.39
CA GLU A 195 0.52 19.15 4.59
C GLU A 195 0.95 19.33 3.13
N ILE A 196 2.13 19.91 2.94
CA ILE A 196 2.70 20.11 1.61
C ILE A 196 3.05 18.76 0.95
N ILE A 197 3.70 17.85 1.67
CA ILE A 197 4.17 16.58 1.13
C ILE A 197 3.01 15.66 0.77
N CYS A 198 1.99 15.53 1.62
CA CYS A 198 0.94 14.51 1.45
C CYS A 198 -0.37 15.03 0.85
N PHE A 199 -0.67 16.33 0.92
CA PHE A 199 -2.01 16.83 0.59
C PHE A 199 -2.08 17.77 -0.61
N SER A 200 -0.93 18.10 -1.22
CA SER A 200 -0.83 18.98 -2.39
C SER A 200 -1.43 18.42 -3.68
N ALA A 201 -1.47 17.10 -3.84
CA ALA A 201 -2.04 16.46 -5.03
C ALA A 201 -3.57 16.38 -4.97
N GLU A 202 -4.20 16.44 -6.14
CA GLU A 202 -5.64 16.19 -6.28
C GLU A 202 -5.98 14.72 -6.06
N VAL A 203 -7.21 14.49 -5.62
CA VAL A 203 -7.76 13.14 -5.45
C VAL A 203 -8.30 12.65 -6.79
N LYS A 204 -7.85 11.47 -7.22
CA LYS A 204 -8.32 10.82 -8.45
C LYS A 204 -8.57 9.32 -8.22
N GLU A 205 -9.26 8.69 -9.16
CA GLU A 205 -9.40 7.23 -9.17
C GLU A 205 -8.16 6.59 -9.80
N ILE A 206 -7.62 5.58 -9.13
CA ILE A 206 -6.49 4.76 -9.59
C ILE A 206 -6.76 3.29 -9.33
N GLU A 207 -6.13 2.44 -10.12
CA GLU A 207 -6.19 1.00 -9.94
C GLU A 207 -4.92 0.51 -9.23
N ILE A 208 -5.08 -0.20 -8.13
CA ILE A 208 -4.01 -0.97 -7.50
C ILE A 208 -4.18 -2.46 -7.81
N ILE A 209 -3.09 -3.10 -8.24
CA ILE A 209 -3.10 -4.44 -8.85
C ILE A 209 -2.19 -5.44 -8.15
#